data_AF-A0A950IN71-F1
#
_entry.id   AF-A0A950IN71-F1
#
_cell.length_a   1.000
_cell.length_b   1.000
_cell.length_c   1.000
_cell.angle_alpha   90.00
_cell.angle_beta   90.00
_cell.angle_gamma   90.00
#
_symmetry.space_group_name_H-M   'P 1'
#
loop_
_entity.id
_entity.type
_entity.pdbx_description
1 polymer ?
#
loop_
_entity_poly.entity_id
_entity_poly.type
_entity_poly.pdbx_seq_one_letter_code
_entity_poly.pdbx_strand_id
1 'polypeptide(L)'
;VGPRPKVPGHQSEPLVWRPGITGAASLAFAREEELLDTIPEHALERYVHEVVLPAKRQIDADYMYRATFASDLAILVKTLSGRWNYGGADPIQTSTEGHSYRARYSLMPQREPTTILPETVLVDD
;
A
#
# COMPACT_ATOMS: atom_id res chain seq x y z
N VAL A 1 -3.25 -7.49 16.91
CA VAL A 1 -3.45 -6.49 15.85
C VAL A 1 -2.12 -5.78 15.65
N GLY A 2 -1.71 -5.50 14.42
CA GLY A 2 -0.42 -4.85 14.15
C GLY A 2 -0.04 -4.86 12.67
N PRO A 3 1.12 -4.27 12.30
CA PRO A 3 1.56 -4.19 10.91
C PRO A 3 1.80 -5.57 10.32
N ARG A 4 1.44 -5.75 9.05
CA ARG A 4 1.64 -7.02 8.34
C ARG A 4 3.05 -7.08 7.73
N PRO A 5 3.84 -8.15 7.97
CA PRO A 5 5.10 -8.37 7.27
C PRO A 5 4.91 -8.37 5.75
N LYS A 6 5.81 -7.73 5.01
CA LYS A 6 5.76 -7.69 3.54
C LYS A 6 6.72 -8.73 2.99
N VAL A 7 6.51 -9.10 1.73
CA VAL A 7 7.44 -9.99 1.02
C VAL A 7 8.79 -9.29 0.82
N PRO A 8 9.90 -10.05 0.70
CA PRO A 8 11.19 -9.50 0.31
C PRO A 8 11.05 -8.62 -0.96
N GLY A 9 11.68 -7.44 -0.95
CA GLY A 9 11.56 -6.43 -2.01
C GLY A 9 10.47 -5.36 -1.78
N HIS A 10 9.40 -5.68 -1.05
CA HIS A 10 8.36 -4.70 -0.65
C HIS A 10 8.55 -4.17 0.77
N GLN A 11 9.40 -4.82 1.55
CA GLN A 11 9.79 -4.37 2.88
C GLN A 11 11.04 -3.51 2.79
N SER A 12 10.88 -2.19 2.83
CA SER A 12 12.01 -1.26 2.79
C SER A 12 12.75 -1.15 4.13
N GLU A 13 12.06 -1.41 5.25
CA GLU A 13 12.58 -1.21 6.61
C GLU A 13 12.16 -2.36 7.54
N PRO A 14 12.98 -2.70 8.57
CA PRO A 14 12.60 -3.62 9.62
C PRO A 14 11.32 -3.17 10.35
N LEU A 15 10.52 -4.12 10.82
CA LEU A 15 9.34 -3.78 11.62
C LEU A 15 9.77 -3.31 13.01
N VAL A 16 9.44 -2.07 13.35
CA VAL A 16 9.65 -1.50 14.70
C VAL A 16 8.65 -2.10 15.70
N TRP A 17 7.46 -2.49 15.22
CA TRP A 17 6.38 -3.03 16.05
C TRP A 17 6.18 -4.53 15.82
N ARG A 18 5.57 -5.18 16.82
CA ARG A 18 5.22 -6.61 16.72
C ARG A 18 4.22 -6.81 15.57
N PRO A 19 4.50 -7.75 14.64
CA PRO A 19 3.60 -7.99 13.52
C PRO A 19 2.26 -8.59 13.97
N GLY A 20 1.23 -8.38 13.16
CA GLY A 20 -0.12 -8.91 13.37
C GLY A 20 -0.69 -9.62 12.14
N ILE A 21 -1.68 -10.50 12.37
CA ILE A 21 -2.48 -11.12 11.29
C ILE A 21 -3.37 -10.07 10.61
N THR A 22 -3.89 -9.12 11.41
CA THR A 22 -4.74 -8.00 10.95
C THR A 22 -4.25 -6.69 11.57
N GLY A 23 -4.57 -5.57 10.92
CA GLY A 23 -4.11 -4.23 11.26
C GLY A 23 -4.92 -3.15 10.55
N ALA A 24 -4.65 -1.88 10.88
CA ALA A 24 -5.37 -0.75 10.32
C ALA A 24 -5.19 -0.66 8.80
N ALA A 25 -3.97 -0.81 8.28
CA ALA A 25 -3.74 -0.80 6.84
C ALA A 25 -4.38 -2.01 6.15
N SER A 26 -4.49 -3.17 6.82
CA SER A 26 -5.18 -4.33 6.25
C SER A 26 -6.67 -4.09 6.07
N LEU A 27 -7.32 -3.39 7.01
CA LEU A 27 -8.74 -3.04 6.87
C LEU A 27 -8.94 -1.92 5.84
N ALA A 28 -8.07 -0.91 5.83
CA ALA A 28 -8.14 0.20 4.88
C ALA A 28 -7.96 -0.26 3.43
N PHE A 29 -7.05 -1.20 3.20
CA PHE A 29 -6.74 -1.78 1.88
C PHE A 29 -7.34 -3.18 1.68
N ALA A 30 -8.49 -3.46 2.31
CA ALA A 30 -9.13 -4.78 2.17
C ALA A 30 -9.62 -5.07 0.73
N ARG A 31 -9.87 -4.03 -0.06
CA ARG A 31 -10.25 -4.09 -1.48
C ARG A 31 -9.16 -3.53 -2.39
N GLU A 32 -7.90 -3.83 -2.05
CA GLU A 32 -6.74 -3.35 -2.81
C GLU A 32 -6.75 -3.81 -4.27
N GLU A 33 -7.15 -5.06 -4.54
CA GLU A 33 -7.18 -5.60 -5.90
C GLU A 33 -8.10 -4.79 -6.81
N GLU A 34 -9.31 -4.42 -6.34
CA GLU A 34 -10.24 -3.56 -7.08
C GLU A 34 -9.63 -2.19 -7.45
N LEU A 35 -8.78 -1.64 -6.57
CA LEU A 35 -8.05 -0.41 -6.84
C LEU A 35 -6.95 -0.64 -7.87
N LEU A 36 -6.14 -1.68 -7.70
CA LEU A 36 -5.00 -1.98 -8.55
C LEU A 36 -5.44 -2.35 -9.99
N ASP A 37 -6.61 -2.98 -10.14
CA ASP A 37 -7.20 -3.29 -11.45
C ASP A 37 -7.52 -2.05 -12.29
N THR A 38 -7.61 -0.87 -11.67
CA THR A 38 -7.81 0.40 -12.41
C THR A 38 -6.51 1.00 -12.95
N ILE A 39 -5.36 0.44 -12.58
CA ILE A 39 -4.04 0.96 -12.93
C ILE A 39 -3.49 0.17 -14.13
N PRO A 40 -2.97 0.84 -15.18
CA PRO A 40 -2.32 0.16 -16.30
C PRO A 40 -1.15 -0.70 -15.85
N GLU A 41 -1.00 -1.89 -16.43
CA GLU A 41 0.03 -2.89 -16.05
C GLU A 41 1.45 -2.30 -16.03
N HIS A 42 1.81 -1.49 -17.03
CA HIS A 42 3.13 -0.85 -17.12
C HIS A 42 3.43 0.16 -15.99
N ALA A 43 2.39 0.64 -15.30
CA ALA A 43 2.49 1.65 -14.25
C ALA A 43 2.17 1.07 -12.86
N LEU A 44 1.73 -0.20 -12.80
CA LEU A 44 1.26 -0.89 -11.60
C LEU A 44 2.36 -1.04 -10.55
N GLU A 45 3.53 -1.55 -10.92
CA GLU A 45 4.64 -1.74 -10.00
C GLU A 45 5.07 -0.41 -9.36
N ARG A 46 5.22 0.63 -10.20
CA ARG A 46 5.52 1.98 -9.73
C ARG A 46 4.46 2.49 -8.76
N TYR A 47 3.18 2.34 -9.09
CA TYR A 47 2.07 2.75 -8.22
C TYR A 47 2.10 2.02 -6.88
N VAL A 48 2.34 0.71 -6.86
CA VAL A 48 2.48 -0.06 -5.63
C VAL A 48 3.60 0.50 -4.75
N HIS A 49 4.79 0.72 -5.32
CA HIS A 49 5.96 1.18 -4.57
C HIS A 49 5.89 2.63 -4.10
N GLU A 50 5.33 3.53 -4.92
CA GLU A 50 5.36 4.97 -4.66
C GLU A 50 4.10 5.49 -3.94
N VAL A 51 2.98 4.76 -4.05
CA VAL A 51 1.68 5.18 -3.49
C VAL A 51 1.21 4.20 -2.42
N VAL A 52 1.06 2.92 -2.77
CA VAL A 52 0.37 1.96 -1.89
C VAL A 52 1.20 1.56 -0.68
N LEU A 53 2.48 1.19 -0.88
CA LEU A 53 3.35 0.78 0.21
C LEU A 53 3.61 1.92 1.21
N PRO A 54 3.89 3.18 0.80
CA PRO A 54 4.02 4.29 1.73
C PRO A 54 2.72 4.59 2.48
N ALA A 55 1.57 4.60 1.80
CA ALA A 55 0.28 4.85 2.44
C ALA A 55 -0.04 3.79 3.51
N LYS A 56 0.14 2.50 3.19
CA LYS A 56 -0.02 1.40 4.15
C LYS A 56 0.88 1.56 5.37
N ARG A 57 2.15 1.95 5.16
CA ARG A 57 3.10 2.20 6.26
C ARG A 57 2.64 3.35 7.16
N GLN A 58 2.16 4.45 6.58
CA GLN A 58 1.67 5.59 7.34
C GLN A 58 0.45 5.21 8.20
N ILE A 59 -0.55 4.53 7.61
CA ILE A 59 -1.74 4.08 8.35
C ILE A 59 -1.35 3.15 9.52
N ASP A 60 -0.44 2.20 9.28
CA ASP A 60 0.02 1.30 10.34
C ASP A 60 0.79 2.07 11.42
N ALA A 61 1.63 3.05 11.07
CA ALA A 61 2.36 3.88 12.04
C ALA A 61 1.42 4.75 12.89
N ASP A 62 0.46 5.41 12.27
CA ASP A 62 -0.54 6.24 12.94
C ASP A 62 -1.39 5.43 13.91
N TYR A 63 -1.77 4.22 13.50
CA TYR A 63 -2.45 3.26 14.37
C TYR A 63 -1.57 2.88 15.56
N MET A 64 -0.33 2.45 15.30
CA MET A 64 0.57 1.97 16.34
C MET A 64 0.91 3.06 17.37
N TYR A 65 0.98 4.33 16.97
CA TYR A 65 1.20 5.45 17.88
C TYR A 65 0.06 5.66 18.88
N ARG A 66 -1.17 5.29 18.50
CA ARG A 66 -2.40 5.52 19.29
C ARG A 66 -3.03 4.21 19.80
N ALA A 67 -2.37 3.08 19.58
CA ALA A 67 -2.93 1.76 19.83
C ALA A 67 -3.25 1.56 21.32
N THR A 68 -4.45 1.07 21.59
CA THR A 68 -4.96 0.70 22.91
C THR A 68 -5.67 -0.64 22.81
N PHE A 69 -5.92 -1.29 23.95
CA PHE A 69 -6.73 -2.52 23.97
C PHE A 69 -8.12 -2.34 23.31
N ALA A 70 -8.75 -1.18 23.54
CA ALA A 70 -10.04 -0.86 22.93
C ALA A 70 -9.96 -0.68 21.41
N SER A 71 -8.90 -0.03 20.90
CA SER A 71 -8.71 0.10 19.44
C SER A 71 -8.40 -1.25 18.79
N ASP A 72 -7.62 -2.11 19.45
CA ASP A 72 -7.36 -3.47 18.99
C ASP A 72 -8.65 -4.28 18.88
N LEU A 73 -9.50 -4.22 19.92
CA LEU A 73 -10.80 -4.88 19.89
C LEU A 73 -11.70 -4.36 18.77
N ALA A 74 -11.69 -3.05 18.52
CA ALA A 74 -12.44 -2.45 17.42
C ALA A 74 -11.95 -2.95 16.05
N ILE A 75 -10.64 -3.10 15.84
CA ILE A 75 -10.10 -3.72 14.61
C ILE A 75 -10.55 -5.17 14.50
N LEU A 76 -10.44 -5.96 15.56
CA LEU A 76 -10.86 -7.38 15.55
C LEU A 76 -12.34 -7.54 15.18
N VAL A 77 -13.23 -6.75 15.79
CA VAL A 77 -14.68 -6.79 15.47
C VAL A 77 -14.94 -6.41 14.02
N LYS A 78 -14.23 -5.40 13.47
CA LYS A 78 -14.36 -5.01 12.06
C LYS A 78 -13.88 -6.12 11.12
N THR A 79 -12.76 -6.76 11.45
CA THR A 79 -12.23 -7.90 10.71
C THR A 79 -13.22 -9.07 10.70
N LEU A 80 -13.81 -9.42 11.85
CA LEU A 80 -14.74 -10.54 11.97
C LEU A 80 -16.11 -10.26 11.33
N SER A 81 -16.61 -9.03 11.41
CA SER A 81 -17.92 -8.67 10.87
C SER A 81 -17.96 -8.59 9.34
N GLY A 82 -16.82 -8.75 8.66
CA GLY A 82 -16.74 -8.59 7.20
C GLY A 82 -16.93 -7.13 6.74
N ARG A 83 -17.05 -6.18 7.67
CA ARG A 83 -17.27 -4.77 7.37
C ARG A 83 -15.93 -4.09 7.19
N TRP A 84 -15.34 -4.30 6.02
CA TRP A 84 -14.02 -3.77 5.69
C TRP A 84 -14.03 -2.27 5.33
N ASN A 85 -15.14 -1.56 5.59
CA ASN A 85 -15.27 -0.12 5.41
C ASN A 85 -14.65 0.63 6.61
N TYR A 86 -13.34 0.47 6.81
CA TYR A 86 -12.62 1.32 7.77
C TYR A 86 -12.46 2.71 7.17
N GLY A 87 -13.36 3.63 7.51
CA GLY A 87 -13.22 5.05 7.22
C GLY A 87 -13.96 5.58 5.99
N GLY A 88 -14.76 4.79 5.26
CA GLY A 88 -15.70 5.27 4.22
C GLY A 88 -15.11 6.09 3.05
N ALA A 89 -13.81 6.33 3.05
CA ALA A 89 -13.07 7.17 2.14
C ALA A 89 -11.95 6.35 1.51
N ASP A 90 -11.57 6.74 0.30
CA ASP A 90 -10.41 6.20 -0.41
C ASP A 90 -9.18 6.25 0.52
N PRO A 91 -8.58 5.11 0.90
CA PRO A 91 -7.48 5.05 1.88
C PRO A 91 -6.24 5.82 1.43
N ILE A 92 -6.17 6.15 0.14
CA ILE A 92 -5.10 6.92 -0.50
C ILE A 92 -5.35 8.43 -0.38
N GLN A 93 -6.59 8.86 -0.15
CA GLN A 93 -6.96 10.26 0.08
C GLN A 93 -6.86 10.67 1.55
N THR A 94 -7.15 9.76 2.48
CA THR A 94 -7.12 10.02 3.92
C THR A 94 -5.72 9.89 4.49
N SER A 95 -4.82 10.83 4.17
CA SER A 95 -3.75 11.17 5.10
C SER A 95 -4.17 12.43 5.86
N THR A 96 -4.12 12.38 7.18
CA THR A 96 -4.53 13.48 8.08
C THR A 96 -3.64 14.73 7.91
N GLU A 97 -2.56 14.64 7.12
CA GLU A 97 -1.56 15.70 6.91
C GLU A 97 -1.52 16.27 5.48
N GLY A 98 -2.60 16.17 4.71
CA GLY A 98 -2.69 16.85 3.40
C GLY A 98 -1.84 16.26 2.28
N HIS A 99 -1.21 15.10 2.51
CA HIS A 99 -0.44 14.37 1.50
C HIS A 99 -1.37 13.39 0.77
N SER A 100 -2.07 13.85 -0.26
CA SER A 100 -2.82 12.94 -1.15
C SER A 100 -1.84 12.17 -2.02
N TYR A 101 -1.66 10.87 -1.74
CA TYR A 101 -0.81 10.01 -2.55
C TYR A 101 -1.32 9.90 -3.99
N ARG A 102 -2.63 10.02 -4.17
CA ARG A 102 -3.28 10.09 -5.49
C ARG A 102 -2.86 11.35 -6.25
N ALA A 103 -2.86 12.50 -5.58
CA ALA A 103 -2.39 13.75 -6.17
C ALA A 103 -0.89 13.71 -6.51
N ARG A 104 -0.06 13.10 -5.65
CA ARG A 104 1.37 12.90 -5.93
C ARG A 104 1.58 12.07 -7.18
N TYR A 105 0.84 10.98 -7.36
CA TYR A 105 0.92 10.15 -8.56
C TYR A 105 0.49 10.88 -9.83
N SER A 106 -0.60 11.66 -9.78
CA SER A 106 -1.03 12.49 -10.93
C SER A 106 -0.01 13.54 -11.35
N LEU A 107 0.87 13.97 -10.43
CA LEU A 107 1.96 14.92 -10.69
C LEU A 107 3.26 14.22 -11.13
N MET A 108 3.34 12.89 -11.07
CA MET A 108 4.53 12.16 -11.47
C MET A 108 4.65 12.11 -13.00
N PRO A 109 5.85 12.36 -13.56
CA PRO A 109 6.04 12.28 -15.00
C PRO A 109 5.74 10.86 -15.47
N GLN A 110 4.72 10.74 -16.32
CA GLN A 110 4.40 9.50 -17.02
C GLN A 110 5.56 9.25 -17.99
N ARG A 111 6.46 8.33 -17.63
CA ARG A 111 7.53 7.91 -18.55
C ARG A 111 6.92 6.90 -19.49
N GLU A 112 6.97 7.18 -20.79
CA GLU A 112 6.60 6.20 -21.81
C GLU A 112 7.44 4.93 -21.65
N PRO A 113 6.88 3.75 -22.02
CA PRO A 113 7.61 2.50 -21.91
C PRO A 113 8.94 2.63 -22.65
N THR A 114 10.04 2.35 -21.94
CA THR A 114 11.32 2.12 -22.58
C THR A 114 11.14 0.96 -23.54
N THR A 115 11.05 1.23 -24.84
CA THR A 115 11.15 0.19 -25.87
C THR A 115 12.46 -0.53 -25.63
N ILE A 116 12.39 -1.75 -25.10
CA ILE A 116 13.53 -2.65 -25.01
C ILE A 116 13.84 -3.03 -26.46
N LEU A 117 14.84 -2.38 -27.07
CA LEU A 117 15.37 -2.86 -28.34
C LEU A 117 15.97 -4.25 -28.08
N PRO A 118 15.67 -5.26 -28.90
CA PRO A 118 16.29 -6.57 -28.74
C PRO A 118 17.79 -6.40 -28.85
N GLU A 119 18.49 -6.83 -27.80
CA GLU A 119 19.94 -6.91 -27.74
C GLU A 119 20.39 -7.76 -28.94
N THR A 120 21.00 -7.12 -29.94
CA THR A 120 21.54 -7.81 -31.10
C THR A 120 22.62 -8.75 -30.62
N VAL A 121 22.30 -10.04 -30.59
CA VAL A 121 23.26 -11.12 -30.41
C VAL A 121 24.26 -11.02 -31.57
N LEU A 122 25.45 -10.49 -31.27
CA LEU A 122 26.61 -10.64 -32.13
C LEU A 122 26.97 -12.13 -32.13
N VAL A 123 26.67 -12.78 -33.24
CA VAL A 123 27.20 -14.09 -33.59
C VAL A 123 28.59 -13.83 -34.14
N ASP A 124 29.63 -14.14 -33.37
CA ASP A 124 31.00 -14.23 -33.89
C ASP A 124 31.13 -15.50 -34.76
N ASP A 125 31.60 -15.31 -36.00
CA ASP A 125 31.94 -16.34 -37.01
C ASP A 125 33.20 -17.15 -36.65
#